data_AF-A0A941C8I6-F1
#
_entry.id   AF-A0A941C8I6-F1
#
_cell.length_a   1.000
_cell.length_b   1.000
_cell.length_c   1.000
_cell.angle_alpha   90.00
_cell.angle_beta   90.00
_cell.angle_gamma   90.00
#
_symmetry.space_group_name_H-M   'P 1'
#
loop_
_entity.id
_entity.type
_entity.pdbx_description
1 polymer ?
#
loop_
_entity_poly.entity_id
_entity_poly.type
_entity_poly.pdbx_seq_one_letter_code
_entity_poly.pdbx_strand_id
1 'polypeptide(L)'
;MKNENYSLYKIMQHFEGMQKIEVFDLLHKMEILLFYTSSPITKDSIIQIINSGLDGSRDVDPFQFTVLPNGNFCEFIGSNDWLHIYQENKRGWMKWSPFTTYYFKTKYAPLELLPLTKKKLLENLENTPEVSKVVIFLKQHRVSKKNKKTDRLLLLDL
;
A
#
# COMPACT_ATOMS: atom_id res chain seq x y z
N MET A 1 27.80 16.04 -18.58
CA MET A 1 26.95 16.97 -17.77
C MET A 1 25.87 17.72 -18.56
N LYS A 2 25.65 17.51 -19.88
CA LYS A 2 24.62 18.23 -20.66
C LYS A 2 23.28 17.48 -20.86
N ASN A 3 23.13 16.25 -20.38
CA ASN A 3 22.06 15.34 -20.86
C ASN A 3 20.81 15.27 -19.96
N GLU A 4 20.99 15.34 -18.63
CA GLU A 4 19.86 15.21 -17.68
C GLU A 4 18.98 16.45 -17.65
N ASN A 5 19.58 17.64 -17.55
CA ASN A 5 18.82 18.91 -17.56
C ASN A 5 18.07 19.13 -18.88
N TYR A 6 18.62 18.65 -20.00
CA TYR A 6 17.95 18.73 -21.30
C TYR A 6 16.77 17.75 -21.39
N SER A 7 16.92 16.55 -20.84
CA SER A 7 15.84 15.55 -20.77
C SER A 7 14.70 16.04 -19.89
N LEU A 8 15.02 16.63 -18.73
CA LEU A 8 14.04 17.26 -17.84
C LEU A 8 13.33 18.42 -18.54
N TYR A 9 14.07 19.32 -19.19
CA TYR A 9 13.47 20.43 -19.95
C TYR A 9 12.49 19.93 -21.02
N LYS A 10 12.87 18.90 -21.79
CA LYS A 10 11.99 18.31 -22.81
C LYS A 10 10.70 17.75 -22.23
N ILE A 11 10.76 17.10 -21.06
CA ILE A 11 9.56 16.61 -20.35
C ILE A 11 8.72 17.79 -19.85
N MET A 12 9.36 18.81 -19.26
CA MET A 12 8.69 19.98 -18.69
C MET A 12 7.94 20.81 -19.74
N GLN A 13 8.35 20.79 -21.01
CA GLN A 13 7.61 21.43 -22.11
C GLN A 13 6.19 20.88 -22.27
N HIS A 14 5.94 19.62 -21.89
CA HIS A 14 4.59 19.04 -21.94
C HIS A 14 3.65 19.59 -20.85
N PHE A 15 4.17 20.30 -19.85
CA PHE A 15 3.41 20.89 -18.74
C PHE A 15 3.31 22.43 -18.84
N GLU A 16 3.82 23.02 -19.92
CA GLU A 16 3.77 24.47 -20.11
C GLU A 16 2.32 24.99 -20.11
N GLY A 17 2.05 25.99 -19.28
CA GLY A 17 0.71 26.58 -19.13
C GLY A 17 -0.24 25.86 -18.16
N MET A 18 0.14 24.70 -17.62
CA MET A 18 -0.65 23.99 -16.60
C MET A 18 -0.42 24.56 -15.20
N GLN A 19 -1.41 24.42 -14.31
CA GLN A 19 -1.19 24.75 -12.91
C GLN A 19 -0.35 23.67 -12.23
N LYS A 20 0.50 24.07 -11.29
CA LYS A 20 1.40 23.16 -10.56
C LYS A 20 0.65 21.97 -9.92
N ILE A 21 -0.55 22.21 -9.40
CA ILE A 21 -1.38 21.16 -8.76
C ILE A 21 -1.87 20.12 -9.78
N GLU A 22 -2.25 20.56 -10.98
CA GLU A 22 -2.68 19.68 -12.08
C GLU A 22 -1.51 18.84 -12.57
N VAL A 23 -0.31 19.44 -12.66
CA VAL A 23 0.92 18.72 -13.01
C VAL A 23 1.23 17.65 -11.97
N PHE A 24 1.12 17.94 -10.68
CA PHE A 24 1.35 16.94 -9.64
C PHE A 24 0.34 15.79 -9.67
N ASP A 25 -0.95 16.09 -9.88
CA ASP A 25 -1.98 15.05 -10.05
C ASP A 25 -1.69 14.17 -11.27
N LEU A 26 -1.27 14.77 -12.38
CA LEU A 26 -0.94 14.03 -13.60
C LEU A 26 0.31 13.15 -13.43
N LEU A 27 1.35 13.66 -12.77
CA LEU A 27 2.54 12.88 -12.43
C LEU A 27 2.20 11.69 -11.53
N HIS A 28 1.32 11.89 -10.55
CA HIS A 28 0.86 10.81 -9.68
C HIS A 28 0.08 9.72 -10.46
N LYS A 29 -0.81 10.13 -11.37
CA LYS A 29 -1.52 9.19 -12.26
C LYS A 29 -0.56 8.43 -13.17
N MET A 30 0.48 9.09 -13.69
CA MET A 30 1.52 8.45 -14.48
C MET A 30 2.32 7.44 -13.67
N GLU A 31 2.66 7.74 -12.42
CA GLU A 31 3.34 6.82 -11.51
C GLU A 31 2.52 5.54 -11.30
N ILE A 32 1.22 5.69 -11.00
CA ILE A 32 0.29 4.56 -10.87
C ILE A 32 0.23 3.75 -12.16
N LEU A 33 0.12 4.42 -13.31
CA LEU A 33 0.02 3.75 -14.60
C LEU A 33 1.29 2.96 -14.94
N LEU A 34 2.46 3.59 -14.75
CA LEU A 34 3.77 2.96 -14.98
C LEU A 34 3.98 1.75 -14.07
N PHE A 35 3.45 1.78 -12.85
CA PHE A 35 3.50 0.65 -11.93
C PHE A 35 2.81 -0.62 -12.50
N TYR A 36 1.66 -0.47 -13.15
CA TYR A 36 0.93 -1.61 -13.74
C TYR A 36 1.41 -2.02 -15.13
N THR A 37 2.25 -1.19 -15.77
CA THR A 37 2.66 -1.41 -17.15
C THR A 37 3.82 -2.39 -17.20
N SER A 38 3.72 -3.40 -18.06
CA SER A 38 4.84 -4.30 -18.37
C SER A 38 5.97 -3.56 -19.10
N SER A 39 7.22 -4.00 -18.86
CA SER A 39 8.40 -3.50 -19.59
C SER A 39 8.71 -4.40 -20.78
N PRO A 40 8.97 -3.87 -21.98
CA PRO A 40 8.92 -2.45 -22.33
C PRO A 40 7.48 -1.92 -22.40
N ILE A 41 7.30 -0.64 -22.10
CA ILE A 41 6.01 0.04 -22.16
C ILE A 41 5.50 0.02 -23.60
N THR A 42 4.27 -0.49 -23.81
CA THR A 42 3.62 -0.50 -25.13
C THR A 42 2.32 0.28 -25.07
N LYS A 43 1.87 0.77 -26.23
CA LYS A 43 0.59 1.49 -26.32
C LYS A 43 -0.58 0.61 -25.90
N ASP A 44 -0.54 -0.67 -26.27
CA ASP A 44 -1.59 -1.64 -25.98
C ASP A 44 -1.69 -1.92 -24.47
N SER A 45 -0.56 -2.02 -23.76
CA SER A 45 -0.57 -2.22 -22.30
C SER A 45 -1.11 -1.00 -21.57
N ILE A 46 -0.77 0.22 -22.00
CA ILE A 46 -1.33 1.47 -21.46
C ILE A 46 -2.86 1.50 -21.63
N ILE A 47 -3.35 1.22 -22.86
CA ILE A 47 -4.78 1.26 -23.17
C ILE A 47 -5.55 0.21 -22.36
N GLN A 48 -5.00 -1.00 -22.22
CA GLN A 48 -5.61 -2.05 -21.40
C GLN A 48 -5.76 -1.62 -19.94
N ILE A 49 -4.74 -0.98 -19.35
CA ILE A 49 -4.78 -0.53 -17.95
C ILE A 49 -5.80 0.60 -17.78
N ILE A 50 -5.81 1.59 -18.67
CA ILE A 50 -6.77 2.70 -18.62
C ILE A 50 -8.21 2.17 -18.76
N ASN A 51 -8.45 1.26 -19.72
CA ASN A 51 -9.76 0.69 -19.99
C ASN A 51 -10.21 -0.35 -18.95
N SER A 52 -9.28 -0.93 -18.19
CA SER A 52 -9.60 -1.89 -17.14
C SER A 52 -10.40 -1.28 -16.01
N GLY A 53 -10.57 0.05 -15.99
CA GLY A 53 -11.15 0.76 -14.88
C GLY A 53 -10.26 0.52 -13.67
N LEU A 54 -9.24 1.36 -13.49
CA LEU A 54 -8.71 1.60 -12.15
C LEU A 54 -9.83 2.27 -11.35
N ASP A 55 -10.87 1.51 -11.06
CA ASP A 55 -12.03 1.93 -10.32
C ASP A 55 -11.50 2.40 -8.98
N GLY A 56 -11.72 3.67 -8.67
CA GLY A 56 -11.51 4.25 -7.35
C GLY A 56 -12.34 3.60 -6.24
N SER A 57 -12.97 2.44 -6.50
CA SER A 57 -13.60 1.54 -5.53
C SER A 57 -12.67 0.41 -5.06
N ARG A 58 -11.47 0.24 -5.63
CA ARG A 58 -10.41 -0.60 -5.03
C ARG A 58 -9.63 0.25 -4.04
N ASP A 59 -10.30 0.55 -2.92
CA ASP A 59 -9.70 1.22 -1.78
C ASP A 59 -8.52 0.37 -1.26
N VAL A 60 -7.41 1.08 -1.08
CA VAL A 60 -6.12 0.69 -0.49
C VAL A 60 -5.22 -0.23 -1.34
N ASP A 61 -4.15 0.39 -1.83
CA ASP A 61 -2.86 -0.17 -2.24
C ASP A 61 -2.87 -1.34 -3.27
N PRO A 62 -2.50 -1.09 -4.53
CA PRO A 62 -2.49 -2.14 -5.55
C PRO A 62 -1.33 -3.12 -5.45
N PHE A 63 -0.41 -2.86 -4.53
CA PHE A 63 0.71 -3.72 -4.25
C PHE A 63 0.23 -4.87 -3.35
N GLN A 64 -0.08 -6.02 -3.95
CA GLN A 64 -0.25 -7.27 -3.20
C GLN A 64 1.07 -7.71 -2.52
N PHE A 65 2.18 -7.00 -2.74
CA PHE A 65 3.42 -7.15 -2.00
C PHE A 65 4.27 -5.87 -1.99
N THR A 66 5.02 -5.61 -0.92
CA THR A 66 6.02 -4.54 -0.79
C THR A 66 7.36 -5.12 -0.37
N VAL A 67 8.47 -4.52 -0.80
CA VAL A 67 9.82 -4.87 -0.30
C VAL A 67 10.16 -3.97 0.88
N LEU A 68 10.43 -4.57 2.04
CA LEU A 68 10.81 -3.86 3.25
C LEU A 68 12.27 -3.37 3.16
N PRO A 69 12.68 -2.34 3.94
CA PRO A 69 14.06 -1.85 3.96
C PRO A 69 15.11 -2.91 4.34
N ASN A 70 14.69 -3.97 5.02
CA ASN A 70 15.54 -5.11 5.39
C ASN A 70 15.69 -6.15 4.24
N GLY A 71 15.10 -5.91 3.07
CA GLY A 71 15.13 -6.80 1.91
C GLY A 71 14.12 -7.95 1.94
N ASN A 72 13.30 -8.06 2.99
CA ASN A 72 12.23 -9.05 3.05
C ASN A 72 11.02 -8.59 2.21
N PHE A 73 10.26 -9.57 1.71
CA PHE A 73 9.00 -9.31 1.03
C PHE A 73 7.91 -9.19 2.08
N CYS A 74 6.90 -8.37 1.82
CA CYS A 74 5.73 -8.20 2.65
C CYS A 74 4.50 -8.37 1.79
N GLU A 75 3.79 -9.48 1.92
CA GLU A 75 2.68 -9.87 1.03
C GLU A 75 1.34 -9.54 1.67
N PHE A 76 0.40 -9.06 0.87
CA PHE A 76 -0.97 -8.79 1.30
C PHE A 76 -1.67 -10.08 1.71
N ILE A 77 -2.32 -10.08 2.87
CA ILE A 77 -3.04 -11.25 3.40
C ILE A 77 -4.54 -11.03 3.59
N GLY A 78 -5.01 -9.78 3.53
CA GLY A 78 -6.43 -9.47 3.60
C GLY A 78 -6.72 -8.04 4.03
N SER A 79 -7.97 -7.65 3.84
CA SER A 79 -8.47 -6.31 4.15
C SER A 79 -9.91 -6.32 4.63
N ASN A 80 -10.30 -5.19 5.24
CA ASN A 80 -11.69 -4.73 5.39
C ASN A 80 -11.82 -3.30 4.82
N ASP A 81 -12.92 -2.62 5.10
CA ASP A 81 -13.26 -1.30 4.53
C ASP A 81 -12.24 -0.17 4.83
N TRP A 82 -11.35 -0.35 5.80
CA TRP A 82 -10.43 0.69 6.25
C TRP A 82 -8.99 0.21 6.53
N LEU A 83 -8.75 -1.09 6.62
CA LEU A 83 -7.49 -1.71 7.01
C LEU A 83 -7.04 -2.74 5.99
N HIS A 84 -5.80 -2.62 5.53
CA HIS A 84 -5.10 -3.63 4.77
C HIS A 84 -3.97 -4.22 5.61
N ILE A 85 -3.86 -5.55 5.64
CA ILE A 85 -2.82 -6.26 6.39
C ILE A 85 -1.92 -7.02 5.44
N TYR A 86 -0.62 -6.96 5.74
CA TYR A 86 0.46 -7.60 5.04
C TYR A 86 1.26 -8.48 6.00
N GLN A 87 1.88 -9.53 5.48
CA GLN A 87 2.72 -10.46 6.20
C GLN A 87 4.13 -10.44 5.65
N GLU A 88 5.12 -10.30 6.53
CA GLU A 88 6.52 -10.39 6.16
C GLU A 88 6.95 -11.83 5.86
N ASN A 89 7.48 -12.03 4.65
CA ASN A 89 8.17 -13.24 4.23
C ASN A 89 9.67 -13.10 4.50
N LYS A 90 10.06 -13.57 5.68
CA LYS A 90 11.45 -13.55 6.18
C LYS A 90 12.36 -14.43 5.33
N ARG A 91 13.49 -13.89 4.90
CA ARG A 91 14.53 -14.60 4.15
C ARG A 91 15.78 -14.87 5.00
N GLY A 92 16.64 -15.78 4.54
CA GLY A 92 17.88 -16.17 5.22
C GLY A 92 17.66 -16.82 6.59
N TRP A 93 18.58 -16.59 7.53
CA TRP A 93 18.52 -17.03 8.92
C TRP A 93 17.23 -16.63 9.67
N MET A 94 16.59 -15.51 9.31
CA MET A 94 15.32 -15.09 9.92
C MET A 94 14.12 -15.97 9.54
N LYS A 95 14.24 -16.81 8.50
CA LYS A 95 13.20 -17.78 8.09
C LYS A 95 12.85 -18.77 9.20
N TRP A 96 13.77 -18.98 10.15
CA TRP A 96 13.61 -19.94 11.25
C TRP A 96 12.91 -19.31 12.46
N SER A 97 12.60 -18.01 12.40
CA SER A 97 11.84 -17.34 13.45
C SER A 97 10.41 -17.91 13.49
N PRO A 98 9.93 -18.43 14.63
CA PRO A 98 8.56 -18.94 14.75
C PRO A 98 7.52 -17.80 14.81
N PHE A 99 7.97 -16.54 14.80
CA PHE A 99 7.11 -15.37 14.92
C PHE A 99 6.82 -14.76 13.55
N THR A 100 5.55 -14.71 13.18
CA THR A 100 5.09 -13.96 12.01
C THR A 100 5.07 -12.46 12.31
N THR A 101 5.68 -11.65 11.44
CA THR A 101 5.57 -10.19 11.50
C THR A 101 4.47 -9.74 10.54
N TYR A 102 3.58 -8.88 11.01
CA TYR A 102 2.53 -8.27 10.18
C TYR A 102 2.76 -6.78 10.06
N TYR A 103 2.29 -6.22 8.95
CA TYR A 103 2.30 -4.81 8.63
C TYR A 103 0.90 -4.38 8.19
N PHE A 104 0.61 -3.09 8.21
CA PHE A 104 -0.68 -2.58 7.79
C PHE A 104 -0.59 -1.25 7.07
N LYS A 105 -1.63 -0.98 6.29
CA LYS A 105 -1.97 0.32 5.72
C LYS A 105 -3.42 0.62 6.10
N THR A 106 -3.75 1.88 6.32
CA THR A 106 -5.12 2.31 6.55
C THR A 106 -5.60 3.18 5.39
N LYS A 107 -6.91 3.31 5.23
CA LYS A 107 -7.49 4.30 4.31
C LYS A 107 -7.05 5.73 4.64
N TYR A 108 -6.69 6.02 5.90
CA TYR A 108 -6.25 7.33 6.37
C TYR A 108 -4.75 7.58 6.12
N ALA A 109 -3.95 6.53 5.94
CA ALA A 109 -2.53 6.59 5.63
C ALA A 109 -2.12 5.48 4.61
N PRO A 110 -2.60 5.55 3.35
CA PRO A 110 -2.44 4.46 2.38
C PRO A 110 -1.01 4.30 1.86
N LEU A 111 -0.16 5.32 2.01
CA LEU A 111 1.23 5.30 1.53
C LEU A 111 2.20 4.68 2.56
N GLU A 112 1.85 4.67 3.85
CA GLU A 112 2.75 4.24 4.91
C GLU A 112 2.50 2.78 5.30
N LEU A 113 3.44 1.89 4.97
CA LEU A 113 3.43 0.52 5.48
C LEU A 113 4.03 0.47 6.88
N LEU A 114 3.18 0.30 7.90
CA LEU A 114 3.60 0.33 9.30
C LEU A 114 3.57 -1.06 9.93
N PRO A 115 4.49 -1.38 10.87
CA PRO A 115 4.41 -2.63 11.63
C PRO A 115 3.10 -2.72 12.41
N LEU A 116 2.39 -3.85 12.28
CA LEU A 116 1.12 -4.10 12.96
C LEU A 116 1.35 -4.34 14.45
N THR A 117 1.37 -3.25 15.20
CA THR A 117 1.48 -3.23 16.65
C THR A 117 0.29 -2.48 17.24
N LYS A 118 -0.12 -2.82 18.47
CA LYS A 118 -1.19 -2.12 19.17
C LYS A 118 -0.96 -0.60 19.22
N LYS A 119 0.27 -0.18 19.51
CA LYS A 119 0.64 1.24 19.57
C LYS A 119 0.45 1.93 18.21
N LYS A 120 1.06 1.38 17.14
CA LYS A 120 0.97 1.99 15.80
C LYS A 120 -0.44 2.00 15.24
N LEU A 121 -1.22 0.95 15.48
CA LEU A 121 -2.60 0.88 15.04
C LEU A 121 -3.46 1.95 15.73
N LEU A 122 -3.29 2.17 17.03
CA LEU A 122 -4.03 3.20 17.77
C LEU A 122 -3.58 4.62 17.41
N GLU A 123 -2.28 4.86 17.24
CA GLU A 123 -1.75 6.15 16.77
C GLU A 123 -2.33 6.52 15.39
N ASN A 124 -2.43 5.55 14.47
CA ASN A 124 -2.87 5.81 13.10
C ASN A 124 -4.40 5.91 12.95
N LEU A 125 -5.15 5.45 13.97
CA LEU A 125 -6.61 5.57 14.04
C LEU A 125 -7.07 6.67 14.99
N GLU A 126 -6.15 7.48 15.51
CA GLU A 126 -6.52 8.58 16.39
C GLU A 126 -7.48 9.53 15.65
N ASN A 127 -8.61 9.83 16.29
CA ASN A 127 -9.69 10.64 15.73
C ASN A 127 -10.44 10.02 14.53
N THR A 128 -10.36 8.72 14.29
CA THR A 128 -11.17 8.03 13.27
C THR A 128 -12.39 7.30 13.88
N PRO A 129 -13.47 7.05 13.12
CA PRO A 129 -14.64 6.33 13.62
C PRO A 129 -14.35 4.90 14.13
N GLU A 130 -13.30 4.27 13.63
CA GLU A 130 -12.93 2.87 13.87
C GLU A 130 -12.21 2.71 15.22
N VAL A 131 -11.62 3.78 15.75
CA VAL A 131 -10.79 3.74 16.96
C VAL A 131 -11.49 3.05 18.14
N SER A 132 -12.78 3.34 18.33
CA SER A 132 -13.58 2.76 19.41
C SER A 132 -13.72 1.24 19.27
N LYS A 133 -14.01 0.77 18.05
CA LYS A 133 -14.14 -0.68 17.74
C LYS A 133 -12.79 -1.39 17.95
N VAL A 134 -11.72 -0.79 17.45
CA VAL A 134 -10.36 -1.33 17.58
C VAL A 134 -9.91 -1.38 19.04
N VAL A 135 -10.20 -0.35 19.84
CA VAL A 135 -9.88 -0.32 21.28
C VAL A 135 -10.60 -1.46 22.02
N ILE A 136 -11.88 -1.69 21.74
CA ILE A 136 -12.65 -2.79 22.34
C ILE A 136 -12.04 -4.13 21.96
N PHE A 137 -11.75 -4.35 20.67
CA PHE A 137 -11.10 -5.56 20.18
C PHE A 137 -9.75 -5.82 20.88
N LEU A 138 -8.89 -4.79 20.98
CA LEU A 138 -7.55 -4.90 21.57
C LEU A 138 -7.54 -5.03 23.10
N LYS A 139 -8.69 -4.89 23.77
CA LYS A 139 -8.86 -5.27 25.19
C LYS A 139 -9.09 -6.76 25.36
N GLN A 140 -9.73 -7.41 24.38
CA GLN A 140 -10.13 -8.81 24.45
C GLN A 140 -9.16 -9.74 23.70
N HIS A 141 -8.47 -9.21 22.69
CA HIS A 141 -7.66 -10.00 21.76
C HIS A 141 -6.30 -9.34 21.48
N ARG A 142 -5.32 -10.17 21.12
CA ARG A 142 -4.04 -9.69 20.56
C ARG A 142 -4.26 -9.22 19.13
N VAL A 143 -3.48 -8.24 18.69
CA VAL A 143 -3.56 -7.68 17.32
C VAL A 143 -3.35 -8.75 16.23
N SER A 144 -2.53 -9.77 16.50
CA SER A 144 -2.25 -10.89 15.60
C SER A 144 -3.13 -12.13 15.84
N LYS A 145 -4.24 -11.98 16.58
CA LYS A 145 -5.12 -13.12 16.88
C LYS A 145 -5.80 -13.62 15.61
N LYS A 146 -5.62 -14.90 15.30
CA LYS A 146 -6.28 -15.59 14.20
C LYS A 146 -7.53 -16.34 14.65
N ASN A 147 -8.48 -16.47 13.73
CA ASN A 147 -9.58 -17.41 13.80
C ASN A 147 -9.05 -18.84 13.67
N LYS A 148 -9.42 -19.74 14.59
CA LYS A 148 -8.92 -21.13 14.58
C LYS A 148 -9.41 -21.96 13.39
N LYS A 149 -10.53 -21.58 12.75
CA LYS A 149 -11.14 -22.32 11.63
C LYS A 149 -10.67 -21.81 10.28
N THR A 150 -10.52 -20.49 10.12
CA THR A 150 -10.22 -19.87 8.83
C THR A 150 -8.76 -19.42 8.70
N ASP A 151 -7.97 -19.46 9.78
CA ASP A 151 -6.60 -18.93 9.89
C ASP A 151 -6.47 -17.43 9.52
N ARG A 152 -7.60 -16.73 9.37
CA ARG A 152 -7.65 -15.28 9.12
C ARG A 152 -7.46 -14.49 10.40
N LEU A 153 -6.84 -13.32 10.30
CA LEU A 153 -6.74 -12.38 11.42
C LEU A 153 -8.14 -11.86 11.79
N LEU A 154 -8.52 -12.00 13.07
CA LEU A 154 -9.82 -11.53 13.56
C LEU A 154 -9.98 -10.00 13.45
N LEU A 155 -8.87 -9.27 13.35
CA LEU A 155 -8.88 -7.83 13.15
C LEU A 155 -9.53 -7.43 11.82
N LEU A 156 -9.51 -8.31 10.82
CA LEU A 156 -10.14 -8.09 9.52
C LEU A 156 -11.66 -8.29 9.54
N ASP A 157 -12.22 -8.79 10.65
CA ASP A 157 -13.67 -9.01 10.81
C ASP A 157 -14.35 -7.81 11.52
N LEU A 158 -13.64 -6.69 11.71
CA LEU A 158 -14.11 -5.45 12.36
C LEU A 158 -14.74 -4.43 11.40
#